data_AF-A0A2N5FUK6-F1
#
_entry.id   AF-A0A2N5FUK6-F1
#
_cell.length_a   1.000
_cell.length_b   1.000
_cell.length_c   1.000
_cell.angle_alpha   90.00
_cell.angle_beta   90.00
_cell.angle_gamma   90.00
#
_symmetry.space_group_name_H-M   'P 1'
#
loop_
_entity.id
_entity.type
_entity.pdbx_description
1 polymer ?
#
loop_
_entity_poly.entity_id
_entity_poly.type
_entity_poly.pdbx_seq_one_letter_code
_entity_poly.pdbx_strand_id
1 'polypeptide(L)' 'MEKNNYHLEILYKSGVIETYDTGEAEEDALNGVANTFDQAFSEGLNAVVTIPSSSGATFINVSSVARVSFFKNEKGNT' A
#
# COMPACT_ATOMS: atom_id res chain seq x y z
N MET A 1 19.28 -5.70 3.68
CA MET A 1 18.48 -4.71 4.42
C MET A 1 17.55 -5.44 5.37
N GLU A 2 17.05 -4.79 6.42
CA GLU A 2 16.15 -5.41 7.41
C GLU A 2 14.71 -5.40 6.86
N LYS A 3 14.05 -6.56 6.87
CA LYS A 3 12.61 -6.67 6.56
C LYS A 3 11.80 -6.50 7.84
N ASN A 4 10.71 -5.74 7.75
CA ASN A 4 9.76 -5.59 8.85
C ASN A 4 8.35 -5.91 8.36
N ASN A 5 7.45 -6.24 9.28
CA ASN A 5 6.03 -6.36 8.97
C ASN A 5 5.43 -4.95 8.85
N TYR A 6 4.67 -4.73 7.79
CA TYR A 6 3.90 -3.50 7.60
C TYR A 6 2.44 -3.83 7.28
N HIS A 7 1.56 -2.86 7.47
CA HIS A 7 0.26 -2.85 6.82
C HIS A 7 0.15 -1.60 5.96
N LEU A 8 -0.60 -1.73 4.86
CA LEU A 8 -0.97 -0.65 3.99
C LEU A 8 -2.39 -0.20 4.29
N GLU A 9 -2.61 1.09 4.48
CA GLU A 9 -3.93 1.69 4.46
C GLU A 9 -4.16 2.48 3.16
N ILE A 10 -5.33 2.30 2.59
CA ILE A 10 -5.79 2.97 1.39
C ILE A 10 -7.06 3.74 1.72
N LEU A 11 -7.01 5.06 1.60
CA LEU A 11 -8.19 5.91 1.63
C LEU A 11 -8.65 6.14 0.20
N TYR A 12 -9.87 5.68 -0.10
CA TYR A 12 -10.50 5.93 -1.40
C TYR A 12 -11.19 7.30 -1.43
N LYS A 13 -11.38 7.84 -2.64
CA LYS A 13 -12.13 9.09 -2.87
C LYS A 13 -13.59 9.02 -2.39
N SER A 14 -14.13 7.81 -2.24
CA SER A 14 -15.45 7.57 -1.62
C SER A 14 -15.46 7.80 -0.10
N GLY A 15 -14.30 7.94 0.55
CA GLY A 15 -14.15 7.99 2.00
C GLY A 15 -13.98 6.62 2.67
N VAL A 16 -14.06 5.52 1.90
CA VAL A 16 -13.79 4.17 2.41
C VAL A 16 -12.29 4.02 2.72
N ILE A 17 -11.97 3.38 3.83
CA ILE A 17 -10.61 2.99 4.20
C ILE A 17 -10.52 1.47 4.16
N GLU A 18 -9.51 0.96 3.47
CA GLU A 18 -9.17 -0.47 3.47
C GLU A 18 -7.74 -0.66 3.94
N THR A 19 -7.52 -1.72 4.71
CA THR A 19 -6.22 -2.08 5.26
C THR A 19 -5.79 -3.43 4.72
N TYR A 20 -4.54 -3.52 4.26
CA TYR A 20 -3.95 -4.70 3.65
C TYR A 20 -2.67 -5.09 4.39
N ASP A 21 -2.56 -6.36 4.76
CA ASP A 21 -1.30 -6.91 5.26
C ASP A 21 -0.31 -7.05 4.10
N THR A 22 0.87 -6.43 4.22
CA THR A 22 1.94 -6.53 3.22
C THR A 22 2.93 -7.65 3.53
N GLY A 23 2.76 -8.32 4.66
CA GLY A 23 3.76 -9.23 5.23
C GLY A 23 5.08 -8.52 5.50
N GLU A 24 6.18 -9.29 5.45
CA GLU A 24 7.53 -8.78 5.60
C GLU A 24 8.00 -8.07 4.32
N ALA A 25 8.26 -6.77 4.42
CA ALA A 25 8.75 -5.94 3.33
C ALA A 25 9.99 -5.14 3.75
N GLU A 26 10.81 -4.79 2.75
CA GLU A 26 11.87 -3.79 2.91
C GLU A 26 11.25 -2.40 2.74
N GLU A 27 11.67 -1.43 3.57
CA GLU A 27 11.12 -0.07 3.53
C GLU A 27 11.30 0.60 2.16
N ASP A 28 12.43 0.38 1.49
CA ASP A 28 12.68 0.89 0.13
C ASP A 28 11.70 0.32 -0.91
N ALA A 29 11.28 -0.93 -0.76
CA ALA A 29 10.28 -1.52 -1.65
C ALA A 29 8.91 -0.83 -1.47
N LEU A 30 8.54 -0.48 -0.24
CA LEU A 30 7.31 0.26 0.07
C LEU A 30 7.37 1.69 -0.44
N ASN A 31 8.53 2.34 -0.32
CA ASN A 31 8.76 3.67 -0.91
C ASN A 31 8.59 3.66 -2.44
N GLY A 32 9.07 2.61 -3.12
CA GLY A 32 8.84 2.44 -4.56
C GLY A 32 7.35 2.31 -4.92
N VAL A 33 6.57 1.60 -4.09
CA VAL A 33 5.12 1.49 -4.27
C VAL A 33 4.44 2.85 -4.03
N ALA A 34 4.77 3.54 -2.95
CA ALA A 34 4.22 4.87 -2.64
C ALA A 34 4.46 5.87 -3.79
N ASN A 35 5.69 5.91 -4.32
CA ASN A 35 6.04 6.78 -5.45
C ASN A 35 5.23 6.44 -6.72
N THR A 36 4.92 5.16 -6.95
CA THR A 36 4.09 4.74 -8.08
C THR A 36 2.65 5.25 -7.94
N PHE A 37 2.09 5.21 -6.73
CA PHE A 37 0.79 5.81 -6.44
C PHE A 37 0.81 7.33 -6.67
N ASP A 38 1.81 8.02 -6.14
CA ASP A 38 1.96 9.48 -6.29
C ASP A 38 2.09 9.92 -7.75
N GLN A 39 2.91 9.21 -8.53
CA GLN A 39 3.05 9.46 -9.97
C GLN A 39 1.71 9.25 -10.68
N ALA A 40 1.04 8.11 -10.45
CA ALA A 40 -0.24 7.82 -11.06
C ALA A 40 -1.33 8.84 -10.67
N PHE A 41 -1.32 9.36 -9.43
CA PHE A 41 -2.19 10.47 -9.02
C PHE A 41 -1.91 11.74 -9.81
N SER A 42 -0.64 12.12 -9.93
CA SER A 42 -0.24 13.36 -10.62
C SER A 42 -0.57 13.34 -12.11
N GLU A 43 -0.49 12.17 -12.75
CA GLU A 43 -0.73 12.00 -14.18
C GLU A 43 -2.19 11.63 -14.50
N GLY A 44 -3.03 11.41 -13.48
CA GLY A 44 -4.43 10.98 -13.66
C GLY A 44 -4.55 9.59 -14.28
N LEU A 45 -3.53 8.74 -14.13
CA LEU A 45 -3.47 7.43 -14.74
C LEU A 45 -4.23 6.39 -13.92
N ASN A 46 -4.88 5.46 -14.63
CA ASN A 46 -5.34 4.21 -14.03
C ASN A 46 -4.14 3.27 -13.91
N ALA A 47 -3.51 3.24 -12.74
CA ALA A 47 -2.54 2.22 -12.41
C ALA A 47 -3.21 1.08 -11.64
N VAL A 48 -2.65 -0.13 -11.80
CA VAL A 48 -3.01 -1.31 -11.02
C VAL A 48 -1.79 -1.72 -10.23
N VAL A 49 -1.86 -1.56 -8.91
CA VAL A 49 -0.78 -2.00 -8.01
C VAL A 49 -1.10 -3.38 -7.50
N THR A 50 -0.11 -4.28 -7.58
CA THR A 50 -0.16 -5.61 -6.97
C THR A 50 0.64 -5.59 -5.68
N ILE A 51 -0.01 -5.91 -4.58
CA ILE A 51 0.64 -6.01 -3.27
C ILE A 51 0.71 -7.49 -2.91
N PRO A 52 1.92 -8.04 -2.73
CA PRO A 52 2.08 -9.38 -2.17
C PRO A 52 1.51 -9.37 -0.75
N SER A 53 0.53 -10.21 -0.49
CA SER A 53 0.04 -10.51 0.86
C SER A 53 0.17 -12.01 1.12
N SER A 54 0.13 -12.38 2.40
CA SER A 54 0.09 -13.79 2.82
C SER A 54 -1.13 -14.55 2.26
N SER A 55 -2.16 -13.83 1.82
CA SER A 55 -3.41 -14.38 1.26
C SER A 55 -3.51 -14.27 -0.27
N GLY A 56 -2.52 -13.69 -0.96
CA GLY A 56 -2.47 -13.58 -2.41
C GLY A 56 -2.02 -12.21 -2.92
N ALA A 57 -2.66 -11.77 -3.99
CA ALA A 57 -2.38 -10.48 -4.63
C ALA A 57 -3.62 -9.59 -4.53
N THR A 58 -3.47 -8.39 -3.97
CA THR A 58 -4.50 -7.35 -4.02
C THR A 58 -4.28 -6.46 -5.25
N PHE A 59 -5.34 -6.22 -6.02
CA PHE A 59 -5.33 -5.28 -7.15
C PHE A 59 -6.07 -3.99 -6.77
N ILE A 60 -5.38 -2.86 -6.83
CA ILE A 60 -5.95 -1.55 -6.48
C ILE A 60 -6.03 -0.66 -7.72
N ASN A 61 -7.21 -0.10 -7.99
CA ASN A 61 -7.40 0.91 -9.02
C ASN A 61 -7.05 2.30 -8.48
N VAL A 62 -5.89 2.83 -8.88
CA VAL A 62 -5.36 4.09 -8.33
C VAL A 62 -6.25 5.31 -8.60
N SER A 63 -7.03 5.34 -9.68
CA SER A 63 -7.90 6.50 -9.96
C SER A 63 -9.01 6.70 -8.92
N SER A 64 -9.34 5.64 -8.17
CA SER A 64 -10.31 5.67 -7.07
C SER A 64 -9.69 6.02 -5.72
N VAL A 65 -8.36 6.04 -5.61
CA VAL A 65 -7.64 6.28 -4.36
C VAL A 65 -7.43 7.78 -4.14
N ALA A 66 -7.48 8.21 -2.88
CA ALA A 66 -7.20 9.58 -2.45
C ALA A 66 -5.85 9.67 -1.70
N ARG A 67 -5.50 8.65 -0.93
CA ARG A 67 -4.23 8.57 -0.19
C ARG A 67 -3.84 7.12 0.09
N VAL A 68 -2.53 6.88 0.15
CA VAL A 68 -1.91 5.62 0.56
C VAL A 68 -1.00 5.88 1.76
N SER A 69 -0.95 4.97 2.72
CA SER A 69 -0.09 5.09 3.91
C SER A 69 0.42 3.72 4.35
N PHE A 70 1.73 3.62 4.64
CA PHE A 70 2.35 2.41 5.17
C PHE A 70 2.66 2.59 6.64
N PHE A 71 2.32 1.59 7.45
CA PHE A 71 2.55 1.59 8.88
C PHE A 71 3.34 0.36 9.26
N LYS A 72 4.45 0.57 9.97
CA LYS A 72 5.24 -0.53 10.53
C LYS A 72 4.43 -1.20 11.64
N ASN A 73 4.22 -2.50 11.54
CA ASN A 73 3.65 -3.28 12.64
C ASN A 73 4.69 -3.33 13.76
N GLU A 74 4.41 -2.67 14.88
CA GLU A 74 5.24 -2.84 16.07
C GLU A 74 5.15 -4.29 16.52
N LYS A 75 6.31 -4.90 16.88
CA LYS A 75 6.33 -6.24 17.46
C LYS A 75 5.61 -6.19 18.81
N GLY A 76 4.33 -6.54 18.80
CA GLY A 76 3.54 -6.77 20.01
C GLY A 76 2.31 -5.89 20.10
N ASN A 77 1.17 -6.42 19.66
CA ASN A 77 -0.05 -6.49 20.46
C ASN A 77 -0.91 -7.60 19.86
N THR A 78 -0.64 -8.82 20.35
CA THR A 78 -1.65 -9.89 20.42
C THR A 78 -2.85 -9.46 21.24
#